data_AF-A0AAE5SA08-F1
#
_entry.id   AF-A0AAE5SA08-F1
#
_cell.length_a   1.000
_cell.length_b   1.000
_cell.length_c   1.000
_cell.angle_alpha   90.00
_cell.angle_beta   90.00
_cell.angle_gamma   90.00
#
_symmetry.space_group_name_H-M   'P 1'
#
loop_
_entity.id
_entity.type
_entity.pdbx_description
1 polymer ?
#
loop_
_entity_poly.entity_id
_entity_poly.type
_entity_poly.pdbx_seq_one_letter_code
_entity_poly.pdbx_strand_id
1 'polypeptide(L)'
;MRALPWRALGLLLILLALAGALYGAYRHGVTVTDLAWKAKWAEEVSAQSEAVATTTTEYRTEEQRRQKAANQVANDARQEQTAALTDAAVADAAGDRLRVEAGKLAAATSCAPGDTGAAERGKAASRAAMVLSDLLGRADARAGELAKAYDESRIAGLACNRFVDALPKPLITSE
;
A
#
# COMPACT_ATOMS: atom_id res chain seq x y z
N MET A 1 -85.17 32.43 46.88
CA MET A 1 -84.04 31.46 46.77
C MET A 1 -83.83 31.12 45.30
N ARG A 2 -82.56 31.04 44.85
CA ARG A 2 -82.08 30.61 43.51
C ARG A 2 -82.15 31.60 42.32
N ALA A 3 -81.54 32.79 42.45
CA ALA A 3 -81.08 33.58 41.28
C ALA A 3 -79.54 33.62 41.13
N LEU A 4 -78.80 33.25 42.19
CA LEU A 4 -77.35 33.06 42.15
C LEU A 4 -76.83 31.90 41.26
N PRO A 5 -77.53 30.75 41.06
CA PRO A 5 -76.90 29.62 40.39
C PRO A 5 -76.67 29.90 38.91
N TRP A 6 -77.53 30.67 38.26
CA TRP A 6 -77.42 30.93 36.81
C TRP A 6 -76.28 31.91 36.48
N ARG A 7 -76.08 32.93 37.32
CA ARG A 7 -74.95 33.86 37.19
C ARG A 7 -73.61 33.19 37.49
N ALA A 8 -73.58 32.33 38.52
CA ALA A 8 -72.39 31.53 38.85
C ALA A 8 -72.05 30.52 37.75
N LEU A 9 -73.04 29.86 37.16
CA LEU A 9 -72.86 28.95 36.02
C LEU A 9 -72.32 29.69 34.79
N GLY A 10 -72.85 30.88 34.50
CA GLY A 10 -72.37 31.72 33.40
C GLY A 10 -70.91 32.16 33.56
N LEU A 11 -70.52 32.59 34.77
CA LEU A 11 -69.13 32.93 35.07
C LEU A 11 -68.19 31.72 34.97
N LEU A 12 -68.63 30.54 35.43
CA LEU A 12 -67.87 29.30 35.31
C LEU A 12 -67.62 28.91 33.84
N LEU A 13 -68.65 29.04 32.98
CA LEU A 13 -68.53 28.77 31.55
C LEU A 13 -67.59 29.76 30.86
N ILE A 14 -67.63 31.04 31.23
CA ILE A 14 -66.72 32.07 30.71
C ILE A 14 -65.27 31.76 31.12
N LEU A 15 -65.04 31.38 32.39
CA LEU A 15 -63.71 31.01 32.88
C LEU A 15 -63.16 29.76 32.17
N LEU A 16 -64.00 28.75 31.93
CA LEU A 16 -63.62 27.56 31.17
C LEU A 16 -63.29 27.88 29.71
N ALA A 17 -64.08 28.74 29.06
CA ALA A 17 -63.81 29.18 27.69
C ALA A 17 -62.48 29.97 27.60
N LEU A 18 -62.22 30.86 28.55
CA LEU A 18 -60.96 31.59 28.63
C LEU A 18 -59.76 30.66 28.90
N ALA A 19 -59.89 29.72 29.82
CA ALA A 19 -58.85 28.73 30.11
C ALA A 19 -58.56 27.85 28.88
N GLY A 20 -59.60 27.40 28.16
CA GLY A 20 -59.45 26.64 26.93
C GLY A 20 -58.77 27.44 25.81
N ALA A 21 -59.14 28.71 25.63
CA ALA A 21 -58.52 29.59 24.64
C ALA A 21 -57.04 29.87 24.97
N LEU A 22 -56.72 30.17 26.23
CA LEU A 22 -55.34 30.38 26.68
C LEU A 22 -54.49 29.12 26.56
N TYR A 23 -55.04 27.96 26.94
CA TYR A 23 -54.36 26.68 26.79
C TYR A 23 -54.14 26.31 25.32
N GLY A 24 -55.13 26.54 24.46
CA GLY A 24 -55.02 26.35 23.01
C GLY A 24 -53.93 27.25 22.40
N ALA A 25 -53.91 28.54 22.76
CA ALA A 25 -52.89 29.48 22.31
C ALA A 25 -51.49 29.09 22.80
N TYR A 26 -51.35 28.68 24.06
CA TYR A 26 -50.08 28.21 24.62
C TYR A 26 -49.59 26.94 23.91
N ARG A 27 -50.45 25.93 23.75
CA ARG A 27 -50.11 24.69 23.05
C ARG A 27 -49.73 24.96 21.61
N HIS A 28 -50.48 25.81 20.91
CA HIS A 28 -50.15 26.20 19.55
C HIS A 28 -48.78 26.89 19.48
N GLY A 29 -48.53 27.86 20.36
CA GLY A 29 -47.23 28.52 20.47
C GLY A 29 -46.08 27.55 20.68
N VAL A 30 -46.19 26.65 21.67
CA VAL A 30 -45.17 25.62 21.96
C VAL A 30 -44.96 24.70 20.75
N THR A 31 -46.03 24.25 20.09
CA THR A 31 -45.88 23.38 18.90
C THR A 31 -45.20 24.09 17.74
N VAL A 32 -45.51 25.36 17.49
CA VAL A 32 -44.87 26.13 16.40
C VAL A 32 -43.40 26.35 16.71
N THR A 33 -43.07 26.71 17.96
CA THR A 33 -41.66 26.90 18.36
C THR A 33 -40.87 25.59 18.35
N ASP A 34 -41.47 24.48 18.78
CA ASP A 34 -40.83 23.17 18.76
C ASP A 34 -40.59 22.67 17.34
N LEU A 35 -41.57 22.84 16.43
CA LEU A 35 -41.41 22.53 15.01
C LEU A 35 -40.34 23.40 14.35
N ALA A 36 -40.33 24.72 14.64
CA ALA A 36 -39.32 25.63 14.11
C ALA A 36 -37.91 25.28 14.62
N TRP A 37 -37.79 24.93 15.90
CA TRP A 37 -36.53 24.48 16.48
C TRP A 37 -36.04 23.16 15.87
N LYS A 38 -36.93 22.17 15.76
CA LYS A 38 -36.64 20.88 15.12
C LYS A 38 -36.24 21.04 13.65
N ALA A 39 -36.87 21.95 12.91
CA ALA A 39 -36.52 22.23 11.53
C ALA A 39 -35.09 22.79 11.42
N LYS A 40 -34.75 23.81 12.22
CA LYS A 40 -33.39 24.36 12.27
C LYS A 40 -32.35 23.31 12.68
N TRP A 41 -32.68 22.47 13.67
CA TRP A 41 -31.80 21.42 14.11
C TRP A 41 -31.58 20.34 13.04
N ALA A 42 -32.64 19.96 12.32
CA ALA A 42 -32.54 19.01 11.22
C ALA A 42 -31.69 19.55 10.07
N GLU A 43 -31.84 20.83 9.73
CA GLU A 43 -31.01 21.52 8.73
C GLU A 43 -29.52 21.49 9.13
N GLU A 44 -29.20 21.87 10.37
CA GLU A 44 -27.83 21.88 10.87
C GLU A 44 -27.21 20.46 10.91
N VAL A 45 -27.96 19.47 11.41
CA VAL A 45 -27.51 18.07 11.42
C VAL A 45 -27.31 17.56 10.00
N SER A 46 -28.18 17.92 9.05
CA SER A 46 -28.03 17.54 7.65
C SER A 46 -26.76 18.14 7.04
N ALA A 47 -26.53 19.44 7.24
CA ALA A 47 -25.33 20.13 6.77
C ALA A 47 -24.05 19.54 7.36
N GLN A 48 -24.04 19.24 8.66
CA GLN A 48 -22.91 18.55 9.29
C GLN A 48 -22.72 17.13 8.75
N SER A 49 -23.80 16.38 8.54
CA SER A 49 -23.71 15.03 8.00
C SER A 49 -23.18 15.01 6.56
N GLU A 50 -23.57 15.98 5.75
CA GLU A 50 -23.05 16.16 4.39
C GLU A 50 -21.58 16.56 4.42
N ALA A 51 -21.20 17.51 5.27
CA ALA A 51 -19.80 17.92 5.43
C ALA A 51 -18.90 16.77 5.90
N VAL A 52 -19.39 15.92 6.82
CA VAL A 52 -18.66 14.71 7.25
C VAL A 52 -18.62 13.67 6.15
N ALA A 53 -19.69 13.50 5.38
CA ALA A 53 -19.74 12.53 4.29
C ALA A 53 -18.78 12.92 3.16
N THR A 54 -18.76 14.18 2.73
CA THR A 54 -17.87 14.68 1.67
C THR A 54 -16.41 14.57 2.09
N THR A 55 -16.06 15.08 3.27
CA THR A 55 -14.69 14.97 3.79
C THR A 55 -14.26 13.50 3.91
N THR A 56 -15.11 12.63 4.44
CA THR A 56 -14.80 11.18 4.55
C THR A 56 -14.59 10.54 3.17
N THR A 57 -15.39 10.90 2.16
CA THR A 57 -15.20 10.36 0.80
C THR A 57 -13.88 10.82 0.19
N GLU A 58 -13.50 12.08 0.33
CA GLU A 58 -12.25 12.63 -0.17
C GLU A 58 -11.02 11.99 0.52
N TYR A 59 -11.08 11.82 1.85
CA TYR A 59 -9.99 11.14 2.56
C TYR A 59 -9.88 9.67 2.16
N ARG A 60 -11.00 8.97 1.95
CA ARG A 60 -11.00 7.57 1.52
C ARG A 60 -10.48 7.40 0.10
N THR A 61 -10.83 8.29 -0.83
CA THR A 61 -10.33 8.22 -2.21
C THR A 61 -8.82 8.48 -2.26
N GLU A 62 -8.31 9.45 -1.50
CA GLU A 62 -6.87 9.69 -1.39
C GLU A 62 -6.14 8.51 -0.75
N GLU A 63 -6.69 7.92 0.32
CA GLU A 63 -6.10 6.74 0.96
C GLU A 63 -6.07 5.55 0.00
N GLN A 64 -7.17 5.28 -0.72
CA GLN A 64 -7.20 4.23 -1.75
C GLN A 64 -6.21 4.49 -2.88
N ARG A 65 -6.03 5.75 -3.29
CA ARG A 65 -5.05 6.13 -4.31
C ARG A 65 -3.63 5.85 -3.83
N ARG A 66 -3.29 6.21 -2.59
CA ARG A 66 -1.98 5.94 -1.98
C ARG A 66 -1.73 4.44 -1.83
N GLN A 67 -2.72 3.68 -1.36
CA GLN A 67 -2.61 2.23 -1.25
C GLN A 67 -2.43 1.56 -2.61
N LYS A 68 -3.16 2.00 -3.64
CA LYS A 68 -3.00 1.49 -5.00
C LYS A 68 -1.60 1.76 -5.55
N ALA A 69 -1.09 2.98 -5.35
CA ALA A 69 0.27 3.34 -5.75
C ALA A 69 1.32 2.48 -5.01
N ALA A 70 1.18 2.31 -3.69
CA ALA A 70 2.06 1.46 -2.89
C ALA A 70 2.05 0.00 -3.39
N ASN A 71 0.86 -0.56 -3.63
CA ASN A 71 0.71 -1.93 -4.13
C ASN A 71 1.31 -2.11 -5.52
N GLN A 72 1.17 -1.10 -6.40
CA GLN A 72 1.74 -1.15 -7.74
C GLN A 72 3.27 -1.15 -7.67
N VAL A 73 3.87 -0.23 -6.91
CA VAL A 73 5.33 -0.20 -6.71
C VAL A 73 5.85 -1.51 -6.11
N ALA A 74 5.13 -2.07 -5.13
CA ALA A 74 5.49 -3.35 -4.53
C ALA A 74 5.41 -4.53 -5.52
N ASN A 75 4.40 -4.55 -6.37
CA ASN A 75 4.25 -5.57 -7.40
C ASN A 75 5.33 -5.46 -8.49
N ASP A 76 5.62 -4.25 -8.96
CA ASP A 76 6.65 -3.99 -9.96
C ASP A 76 8.03 -4.41 -9.41
N ALA A 77 8.35 -4.05 -8.16
CA ALA A 77 9.59 -4.46 -7.50
C ALA A 77 9.72 -5.99 -7.34
N ARG A 78 8.62 -6.68 -6.99
CA ARG A 78 8.59 -8.16 -6.94
C ARG A 78 8.81 -8.79 -8.30
N GLN A 79 8.24 -8.20 -9.36
CA GLN A 79 8.41 -8.68 -10.72
C GLN A 79 9.85 -8.48 -11.21
N GLU A 80 10.45 -7.31 -10.96
CA GLU A 80 11.86 -7.03 -11.24
C GLU A 80 12.78 -8.00 -10.48
N GLN A 81 12.51 -8.24 -9.19
CA GLN A 81 13.29 -9.20 -8.39
C GLN A 81 13.17 -10.63 -8.93
N THR A 82 11.98 -11.06 -9.34
CA THR A 82 11.75 -12.40 -9.90
C THR A 82 12.48 -12.57 -11.23
N ALA A 83 12.47 -11.54 -12.08
CA ALA A 83 13.22 -11.53 -13.33
C ALA A 83 14.74 -11.64 -13.07
N ALA A 84 15.28 -10.80 -12.17
CA ALA A 84 16.69 -10.85 -11.79
C ALA A 84 17.12 -12.22 -11.23
N LEU A 85 16.30 -12.85 -10.39
CA LEU A 85 16.56 -14.19 -9.87
C LEU A 85 16.54 -15.26 -10.97
N THR A 86 15.65 -15.12 -11.95
CA THR A 86 15.58 -16.03 -13.10
C THR A 86 16.80 -15.89 -13.99
N ASP A 87 17.20 -14.65 -14.30
CA ASP A 87 18.38 -14.36 -15.10
C ASP A 87 19.67 -14.87 -14.42
N ALA A 88 19.78 -14.69 -13.11
CA ALA A 88 20.88 -15.25 -12.31
C ALA A 88 20.92 -16.79 -12.41
N ALA A 89 19.78 -17.47 -12.26
CA ALA A 89 19.71 -18.93 -12.36
C ALA A 89 20.08 -19.45 -13.78
N VAL A 90 19.71 -18.72 -14.83
CA VAL A 90 20.09 -19.04 -16.22
C VAL A 90 21.59 -18.88 -16.41
N ALA A 91 22.19 -17.81 -15.86
CA ALA A 91 23.63 -17.58 -15.92
C ALA A 91 24.41 -18.67 -15.17
N ASP A 92 23.97 -19.06 -13.97
CA ASP A 92 24.58 -20.14 -13.19
C ASP A 92 24.52 -21.47 -13.95
N ALA A 93 23.38 -21.82 -14.54
CA ALA A 93 23.23 -23.04 -15.33
C ALA A 93 24.12 -23.05 -16.59
N ALA A 94 24.31 -21.89 -17.24
CA ALA A 94 25.22 -21.76 -18.37
C ALA A 94 26.68 -21.93 -17.93
N GLY A 95 27.06 -21.35 -16.78
CA GLY A 95 28.37 -21.50 -16.16
C GLY A 95 28.68 -22.96 -15.80
N ASP A 96 27.74 -23.67 -15.20
CA ASP A 96 27.87 -25.10 -14.87
C ASP A 96 28.07 -25.96 -16.12
N ARG A 97 27.30 -25.71 -17.18
CA ARG A 97 27.48 -26.42 -18.47
C ARG A 97 28.87 -26.18 -19.05
N LEU A 98 29.35 -24.93 -19.02
CA LEU A 98 30.69 -24.59 -19.51
C LEU A 98 31.78 -25.32 -18.71
N ARG A 99 31.66 -25.40 -17.37
CA ARG A 99 32.60 -26.15 -16.53
C ARG A 99 32.60 -27.65 -16.86
N VAL A 100 31.42 -28.24 -17.08
CA VAL A 100 31.30 -29.65 -17.46
C VAL A 100 31.95 -29.92 -18.81
N GLU A 101 31.68 -29.10 -19.83
CA GLU A 101 32.27 -29.27 -21.17
C GLU A 101 33.79 -29.03 -21.15
N ALA A 102 34.27 -28.05 -20.40
CA ALA A 102 35.71 -27.83 -20.20
C ALA A 102 36.38 -29.03 -19.51
N GLY A 103 35.73 -29.62 -18.50
CA GLY A 103 36.20 -30.84 -17.83
C GLY A 103 36.27 -32.05 -18.77
N LYS A 104 35.26 -32.24 -19.64
CA LYS A 104 35.27 -33.30 -20.67
C LYS A 104 36.41 -33.10 -21.68
N LEU A 105 36.63 -31.87 -22.13
CA LEU A 105 37.72 -31.55 -23.06
C LEU A 105 39.11 -31.80 -22.43
N ALA A 106 39.29 -31.41 -21.16
CA ALA A 106 40.51 -31.67 -20.41
C ALA A 106 40.77 -33.18 -20.23
N ALA A 107 39.73 -33.96 -19.95
CA ALA A 107 39.84 -35.42 -19.86
C ALA A 107 40.20 -36.05 -21.22
N ALA A 108 39.55 -35.63 -22.30
CA ALA A 108 39.82 -36.15 -23.66
C ALA A 108 41.25 -35.87 -24.12
N THR A 109 41.78 -34.68 -23.82
CA THR A 109 43.17 -34.30 -24.16
C THR A 109 44.21 -35.04 -23.31
N SER A 110 43.87 -35.44 -22.07
CA SER A 110 44.78 -36.21 -21.20
C SER A 110 44.99 -37.67 -21.63
N CYS A 111 44.11 -38.22 -22.47
CA CYS A 111 44.19 -39.60 -22.97
C CYS A 111 44.99 -39.76 -24.28
N ALA A 112 45.53 -38.68 -24.85
CA ALA A 112 46.35 -38.73 -26.06
C ALA A 112 47.78 -39.24 -25.73
N PRO A 113 48.35 -40.18 -26.51
CA PRO A 113 49.69 -40.72 -26.25
C PRO A 113 50.74 -39.62 -26.43
N GLY A 114 51.55 -39.35 -25.39
CA GLY A 114 52.56 -38.29 -25.39
C GLY A 114 53.86 -38.66 -24.68
N ASP A 115 54.97 -38.08 -25.16
CA ASP A 115 56.35 -38.28 -24.68
C ASP A 115 56.51 -38.03 -23.17
N THR A 116 57.27 -38.91 -22.50
CA THR A 116 57.40 -38.98 -21.04
C THR A 116 57.98 -37.70 -20.39
N GLY A 117 58.85 -36.96 -21.09
CA GLY A 117 59.38 -35.67 -20.63
C GLY A 117 58.42 -34.48 -20.81
N ALA A 118 57.52 -34.54 -21.80
CA ALA A 118 56.42 -33.60 -21.94
C ALA A 118 55.29 -33.91 -20.94
N ALA A 119 55.11 -35.18 -20.57
CA ALA A 119 54.12 -35.63 -19.60
C ALA A 119 54.33 -35.06 -18.19
N GLU A 120 55.55 -34.99 -17.67
CA GLU A 120 55.82 -34.41 -16.33
C GLU A 120 55.66 -32.88 -16.30
N ARG A 121 56.12 -32.17 -17.34
CA ARG A 121 55.80 -30.73 -17.52
C ARG A 121 54.30 -30.50 -17.67
N GLY A 122 53.61 -31.40 -18.37
CA GLY A 122 52.15 -31.43 -18.48
C GLY A 122 51.47 -31.59 -17.13
N LYS A 123 51.92 -32.50 -16.25
CA LYS A 123 51.34 -32.68 -14.90
C LYS A 123 51.45 -31.44 -14.02
N ALA A 124 52.56 -30.72 -14.07
CA ALA A 124 52.72 -29.46 -13.35
C ALA A 124 51.78 -28.38 -13.90
N ALA A 125 51.68 -28.25 -15.22
CA ALA A 125 50.77 -27.33 -15.89
C ALA A 125 49.28 -27.66 -15.61
N SER A 126 48.89 -28.94 -15.63
CA SER A 126 47.54 -29.38 -15.32
C SER A 126 47.14 -29.10 -13.88
N ARG A 127 48.06 -29.29 -12.92
CA ARG A 127 47.82 -28.92 -11.52
C ARG A 127 47.64 -27.41 -11.35
N ALA A 128 48.49 -26.61 -12.00
CA ALA A 128 48.35 -25.15 -11.99
C ALA A 128 47.02 -24.70 -12.61
N ALA A 129 46.61 -25.29 -13.74
CA ALA A 129 45.33 -25.02 -14.39
C ALA A 129 44.14 -25.42 -13.49
N MET A 130 44.23 -26.53 -12.76
CA MET A 130 43.18 -26.98 -11.84
C MET A 130 42.99 -26.00 -10.66
N VAL A 131 44.09 -25.48 -10.09
CA VAL A 131 44.04 -24.47 -9.03
C VAL A 131 43.50 -23.14 -9.56
N LEU A 132 43.93 -22.70 -10.75
CA LEU A 132 43.39 -21.50 -11.39
C LEU A 132 41.89 -21.61 -11.66
N SER A 133 41.40 -22.77 -12.12
CA SER A 133 39.97 -23.02 -12.29
C SER A 133 39.19 -23.01 -10.97
N ASP A 134 39.74 -23.57 -9.88
CA ASP A 134 39.09 -23.51 -8.56
C ASP A 134 39.03 -22.07 -8.02
N LEU A 135 40.14 -21.31 -8.15
CA LEU A 135 40.19 -19.91 -7.75
C LEU A 135 39.23 -19.04 -8.56
N LEU A 136 39.17 -19.24 -9.88
CA LEU A 136 38.23 -18.55 -10.75
C LEU A 136 36.79 -18.90 -10.37
N GLY A 137 36.49 -20.17 -10.11
CA GLY A 137 35.16 -20.60 -9.66
C GLY A 137 34.73 -19.94 -8.34
N ARG A 138 35.65 -19.83 -7.36
CA ARG A 138 35.37 -19.12 -6.10
C ARG A 138 35.20 -17.62 -6.28
N ALA A 139 36.00 -17.01 -7.15
CA ALA A 139 35.93 -15.59 -7.47
C ALA A 139 34.60 -15.25 -8.16
N ASP A 140 34.20 -16.04 -9.16
CA ASP A 140 32.94 -15.89 -9.87
C ASP A 140 31.74 -16.11 -8.93
N ALA A 141 31.80 -17.12 -8.05
CA ALA A 141 30.75 -17.33 -7.06
C ALA A 141 30.58 -16.12 -6.12
N ARG A 142 31.70 -15.52 -5.67
CA ARG A 142 31.64 -14.30 -4.86
C ARG A 142 31.18 -13.07 -5.63
N ALA A 143 31.57 -12.95 -6.90
CA ALA A 143 31.06 -11.91 -7.77
C ALA A 143 29.54 -12.03 -7.98
N GLY A 144 29.02 -13.25 -8.14
CA GLY A 144 27.59 -13.54 -8.26
C GLY A 144 26.80 -13.18 -7.00
N GLU A 145 27.29 -13.56 -5.81
CA GLU A 145 26.65 -13.17 -4.55
C GLU A 145 26.63 -11.64 -4.35
N LEU A 146 27.72 -10.95 -4.70
CA LEU A 146 27.80 -9.50 -4.65
C LEU A 146 26.83 -8.84 -5.65
N ALA A 147 26.76 -9.35 -6.89
CA ALA A 147 25.86 -8.85 -7.91
C ALA A 147 24.40 -8.96 -7.45
N LYS A 148 24.01 -10.11 -6.89
CA LYS A 148 22.67 -10.32 -6.34
C LYS A 148 22.32 -9.32 -5.23
N ALA A 149 23.23 -9.11 -4.27
CA ALA A 149 23.00 -8.14 -3.20
C ALA A 149 22.89 -6.71 -3.73
N TYR A 150 23.70 -6.34 -4.73
CA TYR A 150 23.62 -5.04 -5.38
C TYR A 150 22.30 -4.86 -6.13
N ASP A 151 21.85 -5.86 -6.89
CA ASP A 151 20.57 -5.80 -7.60
C ASP A 151 19.38 -5.68 -6.64
N GLU A 152 19.37 -6.45 -5.54
CA GLU A 152 18.36 -6.33 -4.48
C GLU A 152 18.34 -4.93 -3.87
N SER A 153 19.50 -4.37 -3.54
CA SER A 153 19.62 -3.01 -2.98
C SER A 153 19.16 -1.93 -3.98
N ARG A 154 19.47 -2.12 -5.27
CA ARG A 154 19.11 -1.18 -6.34
C ARG A 154 17.61 -1.20 -6.61
N ILE A 155 17.00 -2.39 -6.68
CA ILE A 155 15.55 -2.55 -6.83
C ILE A 155 14.83 -1.90 -5.65
N ALA A 156 15.29 -2.14 -4.41
CA ALA A 156 14.73 -1.52 -3.22
C ALA A 156 14.84 0.02 -3.24
N GLY A 157 16.00 0.56 -3.66
CA GLY A 157 16.21 2.00 -3.83
C GLY A 157 15.30 2.62 -4.90
N LEU A 158 15.18 1.96 -6.05
CA LEU A 158 14.28 2.41 -7.12
C LEU A 158 12.81 2.37 -6.70
N ALA A 159 12.39 1.33 -5.97
CA ALA A 159 11.06 1.25 -5.41
C ALA A 159 10.77 2.41 -4.44
N CYS A 160 11.74 2.76 -3.58
CA CYS A 160 11.62 3.91 -2.67
C CYS A 160 11.42 5.22 -3.46
N ASN A 161 12.23 5.47 -4.48
CA ASN A 161 12.12 6.67 -5.31
C ASN A 161 10.76 6.73 -6.04
N ARG A 162 10.34 5.62 -6.67
CA ARG A 162 9.04 5.53 -7.36
C ARG A 162 7.87 5.75 -6.40
N PHE A 163 7.96 5.26 -5.16
CA PHE A 163 6.94 5.50 -4.14
C PHE A 163 6.84 6.99 -3.80
N VAL A 164 7.97 7.66 -3.58
CA VAL A 164 8.02 9.11 -3.31
C VAL A 164 7.46 9.91 -4.50
N ASP A 165 7.81 9.55 -5.73
CA ASP A 165 7.30 10.22 -6.94
C ASP A 165 5.79 9.99 -7.15
N ALA A 166 5.25 8.86 -6.69
CA ALA A 166 3.82 8.56 -6.75
C ALA A 166 3.00 9.29 -5.66
N LEU A 167 3.65 9.77 -4.60
CA LEU A 167 3.01 10.61 -3.60
C LEU A 167 2.79 12.02 -4.19
N PRO A 168 1.59 12.60 -3.98
CA PRO A 168 1.35 13.96 -4.43
C PRO A 168 2.29 14.89 -3.66
N LYS A 169 3.01 15.75 -4.39
CA LYS A 169 3.83 16.80 -3.77
C LYS A 169 2.92 17.64 -2.88
N PRO A 170 3.24 17.85 -1.60
CA PRO A 170 2.37 18.63 -0.74
C PRO A 170 2.25 20.03 -1.37
N LEU A 171 1.00 20.45 -1.59
CA LEU A 171 0.67 21.84 -1.88
C LEU A 171 0.92 22.61 -0.59
N ILE A 172 2.19 22.80 -0.23
CA ILE A 172 2.58 23.85 0.71
C ILE A 172 2.48 25.13 -0.12
N THR A 173 1.26 25.65 -0.26
CA THR A 173 1.06 27.06 -0.56
C THR A 173 1.54 27.79 0.67
N SER A 174 2.77 28.31 0.61
CA SER A 174 3.24 29.34 1.53
C SER A 174 2.46 30.62 1.23
N GLU A 175 1.36 30.83 1.96
CA GLU A 175 0.82 32.17 2.20
C GLU A 175 0.98 32.51 3.68
#